data_AF-A0A7W1HKV6-F1
#
_entry.id   AF-A0A7W1HKV6-F1
#
_cell.length_a   1.000
_cell.length_b   1.000
_cell.length_c   1.000
_cell.angle_alpha   90.00
_cell.angle_beta   90.00
_cell.angle_gamma   90.00
#
_symmetry.space_group_name_H-M   'P 1'
#
loop_
_entity.id
_entity.type
_entity.pdbx_description
1 polymer ?
#
loop_
_entity_poly.entity_id
_entity_poly.type
_entity_poly.pdbx_seq_one_letter_code
_entity_poly.pdbx_strand_id
1 'polypeptide(L)'
;MRAFQLGYSFDKFVLLQSGISPERLIKILDARGIKGLFKLGPFVRGAIPPEFDIIWNRSATIVLGARPVRPAVSAVMNDQFSTVGQAVEEVIRLGYERVGLCVSAQIEDIVEHRFLGGFLAARNRLQCAHRLPAYEFDRDDKKSFRRWLKEHQPDVILTLHPTIRDWLEEMKITVPDDIGLVHLDLHAGLKDWAGMRQNNEQIGIAAVDMLVGQLHRNEFGQPPFQKCMFIEGTWVMGESVRSQSWEKESAKKKKARAKE
;
A
#
# COMPACT_ATOMS: atom_id res chain seq x y z
N MET A 1 19.24 5.24 -12.78
CA MET A 1 18.98 4.39 -11.59
C MET A 1 20.08 4.60 -10.56
N ARG A 2 19.73 4.79 -9.28
CA ARG A 2 20.62 5.19 -8.17
C ARG A 2 21.86 4.31 -7.97
N ALA A 3 21.72 2.99 -8.06
CA ALA A 3 22.84 2.06 -7.84
C ALA A 3 24.01 2.28 -8.82
N PHE A 4 23.71 2.50 -10.10
CA PHE A 4 24.74 2.76 -11.12
C PHE A 4 25.49 4.06 -10.88
N GLN A 5 24.82 5.09 -10.35
CA GLN A 5 25.47 6.35 -9.97
C GLN A 5 26.48 6.17 -8.82
N LEU A 6 26.28 5.14 -8.00
CA LEU A 6 27.15 4.77 -6.89
C LEU A 6 28.15 3.65 -7.27
N GLY A 7 28.22 3.26 -8.56
CA GLY A 7 29.15 2.24 -9.04
C GLY A 7 28.72 0.79 -8.83
N TYR A 8 27.43 0.54 -8.53
CA TYR A 8 26.88 -0.80 -8.33
C TYR A 8 26.03 -1.27 -9.52
N SER A 9 25.98 -2.58 -9.72
CA SER A 9 25.07 -3.27 -10.64
C SER A 9 24.07 -4.16 -9.88
N PHE A 10 23.07 -4.69 -10.59
CA PHE A 10 22.07 -5.59 -10.01
C PHE A 10 22.09 -6.96 -10.65
N ASP A 11 22.00 -7.99 -9.81
CA ASP A 11 21.67 -9.35 -10.20
C ASP A 11 20.28 -9.70 -9.66
N LYS A 12 19.45 -10.38 -10.48
CA LYS A 12 18.12 -10.84 -10.08
C LYS A 12 18.13 -12.33 -9.79
N PHE A 13 17.63 -12.70 -8.61
CA PHE A 13 17.40 -14.08 -8.21
C PHE A 13 15.93 -14.26 -7.83
N VAL A 14 15.31 -15.36 -8.26
CA VAL A 14 13.94 -15.72 -7.87
C VAL A 14 14.04 -16.85 -6.86
N LEU A 15 13.73 -16.56 -5.60
CA LEU A 15 13.70 -17.57 -4.55
C LEU A 15 12.60 -18.59 -4.85
N LEU A 16 12.84 -19.85 -4.48
CA LEU A 16 11.91 -20.97 -4.66
C LEU A 16 11.59 -21.34 -6.13
N GLN A 17 12.27 -20.73 -7.10
CA GLN A 17 12.29 -21.25 -8.46
C GLN A 17 13.10 -22.56 -8.50
N SER A 18 12.62 -23.54 -9.27
CA SER A 18 13.33 -24.81 -9.48
C SER A 18 14.80 -24.57 -9.83
N GLY A 19 15.70 -25.16 -9.05
CA GLY A 19 17.15 -25.11 -9.26
C GLY A 19 17.93 -24.10 -8.41
N ILE A 20 17.29 -23.25 -7.60
CA ILE A 20 17.98 -22.35 -6.64
C ILE A 20 17.73 -22.84 -5.21
N SER A 21 18.59 -23.74 -4.73
CA SER A 21 18.66 -24.08 -3.30
C SER A 21 19.43 -23.01 -2.52
N PRO A 22 19.26 -22.91 -1.19
CA PRO A 22 20.05 -22.00 -0.35
C PRO A 22 21.57 -22.17 -0.56
N GLU A 23 22.07 -23.40 -0.65
CA GLU A 23 23.49 -23.71 -0.83
C GLU A 23 24.00 -23.23 -2.19
N ARG A 24 23.19 -23.40 -3.24
CA ARG A 24 23.53 -22.90 -4.57
C ARG A 24 23.57 -21.38 -4.59
N LEU A 25 22.60 -20.72 -3.94
CA LEU A 25 22.57 -19.27 -3.87
C LEU A 25 23.80 -18.73 -3.16
N ILE A 26 24.19 -19.31 -2.02
CA ILE A 26 25.43 -18.95 -1.30
C ILE A 26 26.65 -19.05 -2.22
N LYS A 27 26.80 -20.16 -2.94
CA LYS A 27 27.92 -20.34 -3.88
C LYS A 27 27.96 -19.27 -4.96
N ILE A 28 26.79 -18.88 -5.49
CA ILE A 28 26.69 -17.82 -6.50
C ILE A 28 27.09 -16.47 -5.90
N LEU A 29 26.59 -16.14 -4.71
CA LEU A 29 26.90 -14.88 -4.02
C LEU A 29 28.40 -14.78 -3.72
N ASP A 30 28.99 -15.84 -3.15
CA ASP A 30 30.41 -15.90 -2.81
C ASP A 30 31.29 -15.80 -4.08
N ALA A 31 30.98 -16.55 -5.14
CA ALA A 31 31.75 -16.54 -6.39
C ALA A 31 31.70 -15.19 -7.12
N ARG A 32 30.64 -14.40 -6.94
CA ARG A 32 30.47 -13.08 -7.55
C ARG A 32 30.85 -11.93 -6.62
N GLY A 33 31.23 -12.22 -5.38
CA GLY A 33 31.52 -11.21 -4.37
C GLY A 33 30.31 -10.34 -3.99
N ILE A 34 29.08 -10.86 -4.12
CA ILE A 34 27.85 -10.12 -3.80
C ILE A 34 27.66 -10.14 -2.28
N LYS A 35 27.74 -8.96 -1.66
CA LYS A 35 27.61 -8.78 -0.19
C LYS A 35 26.34 -8.04 0.23
N GLY A 36 25.64 -7.43 -0.72
CA GLY A 36 24.44 -6.63 -0.48
C GLY A 36 23.23 -7.23 -1.20
N LEU A 37 22.11 -7.37 -0.48
CA LEU A 37 20.91 -8.02 -0.97
C LEU A 37 19.69 -7.13 -0.76
N PHE A 38 18.82 -7.13 -1.77
CA PHE A 38 17.43 -6.69 -1.63
C PHE A 38 16.52 -7.89 -1.64
N LYS A 39 15.61 -7.95 -0.66
CA LYS A 39 14.51 -8.92 -0.69
C LYS A 39 13.22 -8.22 -1.07
N LEU A 40 12.65 -8.68 -2.18
CA LEU A 40 11.38 -8.23 -2.74
C LEU A 40 10.34 -9.36 -2.66
N GLY A 41 9.06 -8.99 -2.66
CA GLY A 41 7.94 -9.93 -2.73
C GLY A 41 7.36 -10.33 -1.37
N PRO A 42 6.24 -11.07 -1.38
CA PRO A 42 5.47 -11.33 -0.17
C PRO A 42 6.27 -12.13 0.85
N PHE A 43 5.91 -11.94 2.12
CA PHE A 43 6.31 -12.84 3.19
C PHE A 43 5.13 -13.74 3.52
N VAL A 44 5.38 -15.02 3.77
CA VAL A 44 4.37 -15.85 4.44
C VAL A 44 4.47 -15.49 5.91
N ARG A 45 3.48 -14.73 6.42
CA ARG A 45 3.42 -14.26 7.83
C ARG A 45 4.69 -13.52 8.29
N GLY A 46 5.25 -12.65 7.45
CA GLY A 46 6.45 -11.88 7.80
C GLY A 46 7.77 -12.67 7.84
N ALA A 47 7.77 -13.95 7.43
CA ALA A 47 8.94 -14.82 7.46
C ALA A 47 9.44 -15.22 6.05
N ILE A 48 10.76 -15.32 5.93
CA ILE A 48 11.44 -16.07 4.86
C ILE A 48 11.65 -17.51 5.37
N PRO A 49 11.59 -18.54 4.50
CA PRO A 49 11.86 -19.90 4.93
C PRO A 49 13.21 -20.01 5.66
N PRO A 50 13.28 -20.65 6.86
CA PRO A 50 14.47 -20.66 7.72
C PRO A 50 15.73 -21.20 7.07
N GLU A 51 15.59 -22.06 6.06
CA GLU A 51 16.72 -22.60 5.28
C GLU A 51 17.54 -21.52 4.56
N PHE A 52 17.00 -20.31 4.39
CA PHE A 52 17.72 -19.17 3.83
C PHE A 52 18.39 -18.27 4.90
N ASP A 53 18.24 -18.54 6.20
CA ASP A 53 18.74 -17.66 7.28
C ASP A 53 20.24 -17.37 7.19
N ILE A 54 21.03 -18.37 6.78
CA ILE A 54 22.48 -18.24 6.62
C ILE A 54 22.86 -17.16 5.59
N ILE A 55 22.03 -16.91 4.58
CA ILE A 55 22.27 -15.92 3.54
C ILE A 55 22.13 -14.52 4.11
N TRP A 56 21.06 -14.30 4.87
CA TRP A 56 20.76 -13.01 5.50
C TRP A 56 21.79 -12.67 6.58
N ASN A 57 22.23 -13.67 7.35
CA ASN A 57 23.25 -13.50 8.39
C ASN A 57 24.64 -13.14 7.87
N ARG A 58 24.93 -13.40 6.58
CA ARG A 58 26.24 -13.13 5.96
C ARG A 58 26.24 -11.91 5.03
N SER A 59 25.09 -11.26 4.84
CA SER A 59 24.91 -10.20 3.85
C SER A 59 24.31 -8.95 4.49
N ALA A 60 24.61 -7.79 3.92
CA ALA A 60 23.86 -6.58 4.20
C ALA A 60 22.53 -6.74 3.46
N THR A 61 21.40 -6.64 4.18
CA THR A 61 20.09 -6.99 3.61
C THR A 61 19.07 -5.92 3.93
N ILE A 62 18.43 -5.42 2.87
CA ILE A 62 17.28 -4.52 2.98
C ILE A 62 16.05 -5.20 2.38
N VAL A 63 14.95 -5.20 3.14
CA VAL A 63 13.65 -5.63 2.65
C VAL A 63 12.87 -4.44 2.11
N LEU A 64 12.11 -4.63 1.04
CA LEU A 64 11.19 -3.60 0.54
C LEU A 64 9.72 -4.00 0.71
N GLY A 65 8.89 -3.01 1.04
CA GLY A 65 7.43 -3.09 1.01
C GLY A 65 6.75 -3.49 2.32
N ALA A 66 7.42 -4.24 3.19
CA ALA A 66 6.91 -4.62 4.50
C ALA A 66 8.06 -4.86 5.48
N ARG A 67 7.77 -4.77 6.79
CA ARG A 67 8.76 -5.09 7.81
C ARG A 67 8.85 -6.61 7.98
N PRO A 68 10.03 -7.23 7.82
CA PRO A 68 10.17 -8.65 8.10
C PRO A 68 10.18 -8.90 9.62
N VAL A 69 9.58 -10.01 10.03
CA VAL A 69 9.70 -10.56 11.40
C VAL A 69 10.93 -11.47 11.48
N ARG A 70 11.13 -12.32 10.45
CA ARG A 70 12.30 -13.20 10.34
C ARG A 70 12.83 -13.25 8.91
N PRO A 71 14.11 -12.92 8.67
CA PRO A 71 15.05 -12.31 9.62
C PRO A 71 14.67 -10.86 9.96
N ALA A 72 15.03 -10.36 11.15
CA ALA A 72 14.71 -8.99 11.59
C ALA A 72 15.63 -7.92 10.96
N VAL A 73 15.80 -7.98 9.63
CA VAL A 73 16.65 -7.07 8.86
C VAL A 73 15.94 -5.75 8.58
N SER A 74 16.73 -4.71 8.28
CA SER A 74 16.19 -3.38 8.01
C SER A 74 15.29 -3.34 6.77
N ALA A 75 14.37 -2.37 6.70
CA ALA A 75 13.40 -2.30 5.63
C ALA A 75 13.10 -0.86 5.16
N VAL A 76 12.68 -0.73 3.91
CA VAL A 76 12.19 0.52 3.32
C VAL A 76 10.82 0.26 2.69
N MET A 77 9.84 1.08 3.02
CA MET A 77 8.46 0.86 2.56
C MET A 77 7.70 2.18 2.39
N ASN A 78 6.52 2.11 1.79
CA ASN A 78 5.60 3.26 1.79
C ASN A 78 5.13 3.54 3.22
N ASP A 79 4.84 4.79 3.54
CA ASP A 79 4.14 5.13 4.78
C ASP A 79 2.64 4.86 4.67
N GLN A 80 2.20 3.59 4.78
CA GLN A 80 0.79 3.23 4.58
C GLN A 80 -0.15 3.95 5.56
N PHE A 81 0.31 4.24 6.78
CA PHE A 81 -0.44 4.96 7.80
C PHE A 81 -0.72 6.40 7.37
N SER A 82 0.31 7.12 6.92
CA SER A 82 0.14 8.49 6.44
C SER A 82 -0.58 8.52 5.09
N THR A 83 -0.32 7.54 4.21
CA THR A 83 -0.97 7.40 2.90
C THR A 83 -2.50 7.37 3.01
N VAL A 84 -3.05 6.53 3.89
CA VAL A 84 -4.51 6.47 4.07
C VAL A 84 -5.05 7.71 4.76
N GLY A 85 -4.31 8.30 5.71
CA GLY A 85 -4.71 9.54 6.37
C GLY A 85 -4.83 10.70 5.38
N GLN A 86 -3.83 10.85 4.50
CA GLN A 86 -3.83 11.83 3.42
C GLN A 86 -4.97 11.55 2.42
N ALA A 87 -5.21 10.30 2.04
CA ALA A 87 -6.32 9.95 1.16
C ALA A 87 -7.68 10.37 1.75
N VAL A 88 -7.89 10.18 3.06
CA VAL A 88 -9.08 10.68 3.76
C VAL A 88 -9.14 12.20 3.67
N GLU A 89 -8.05 12.91 3.96
CA GLU A 89 -8.03 14.38 3.89
C GLU A 89 -8.37 14.90 2.49
N GLU A 90 -7.85 14.29 1.43
CA GLU A 90 -8.13 14.69 0.05
C GLU A 90 -9.59 14.47 -0.34
N VAL A 91 -10.19 13.33 0.01
CA VAL A 91 -11.63 13.12 -0.29
C VAL A 91 -12.53 14.04 0.51
N ILE A 92 -12.17 14.38 1.75
CA ILE A 92 -12.91 15.39 2.52
C ILE A 92 -12.80 16.77 1.85
N ARG A 93 -11.64 17.17 1.32
CA ARG A 93 -11.50 18.42 0.55
C ARG A 93 -12.36 18.43 -0.71
N LEU A 94 -12.56 17.27 -1.33
CA LEU A 94 -13.48 17.11 -2.46
C LEU A 94 -14.97 17.16 -2.04
N GLY A 95 -15.27 17.16 -0.74
CA GLY A 95 -16.62 17.32 -0.19
C GLY A 95 -17.37 16.01 0.06
N TYR A 96 -16.65 14.88 0.04
CA TYR A 96 -17.14 13.61 0.58
C TYR A 96 -17.18 13.68 2.11
N GLU A 97 -18.08 12.92 2.74
CA GLU A 97 -18.36 13.00 4.17
C GLU A 97 -18.32 11.63 4.84
N ARG A 98 -18.71 10.56 4.14
CA ARG A 98 -18.89 9.20 4.66
C ARG A 98 -17.86 8.24 4.05
N VAL A 99 -16.64 8.36 4.55
CA VAL A 99 -15.48 7.64 4.04
C VAL A 99 -15.45 6.20 4.54
N GLY A 100 -15.50 5.24 3.62
CA GLY A 100 -15.32 3.81 3.89
C GLY A 100 -13.91 3.32 3.56
N LEU A 101 -13.40 2.36 4.33
CA LEU A 101 -12.17 1.63 4.02
C LEU A 101 -12.51 0.17 3.70
N CYS A 102 -11.98 -0.35 2.58
CA CYS A 102 -12.13 -1.75 2.17
C CYS A 102 -10.75 -2.37 1.87
N VAL A 103 -10.19 -3.11 2.81
CA VAL A 103 -8.87 -3.77 2.70
C VAL A 103 -8.97 -5.19 3.26
N SER A 104 -8.19 -6.13 2.74
CA SER A 104 -8.26 -7.54 3.19
C SER A 104 -7.35 -7.76 4.39
N ALA A 105 -7.72 -8.68 5.29
CA ALA A 105 -6.93 -9.00 6.47
C ALA A 105 -5.50 -9.43 6.12
N GLN A 106 -5.30 -10.17 5.01
CA GLN A 106 -3.97 -10.62 4.60
C GLN A 106 -3.04 -9.46 4.26
N ILE A 107 -3.56 -8.38 3.66
CA ILE A 107 -2.74 -7.19 3.38
C ILE A 107 -2.43 -6.46 4.68
N GLU A 108 -3.43 -6.25 5.53
CA GLU A 108 -3.24 -5.61 6.84
C GLU A 108 -2.19 -6.37 7.68
N ASP A 109 -2.23 -7.70 7.72
CA ASP A 109 -1.23 -8.52 8.41
C ASP A 109 0.19 -8.30 7.87
N ILE A 110 0.35 -8.20 6.54
CA ILE A 110 1.65 -7.96 5.90
C ILE A 110 2.21 -6.59 6.26
N VAL A 111 1.35 -5.57 6.37
CA VAL A 111 1.75 -4.18 6.63
C VAL A 111 1.50 -3.74 8.06
N GLU A 112 1.33 -4.68 9.00
CA GLU A 112 1.16 -4.40 10.44
C GLU A 112 -0.02 -3.48 10.77
N HIS A 113 -1.16 -3.73 10.13
CA HIS A 113 -2.40 -2.98 10.26
C HIS A 113 -2.27 -1.47 9.97
N ARG A 114 -1.27 -1.04 9.19
CA ARG A 114 -0.98 0.38 9.00
C ARG A 114 -2.07 1.13 8.24
N PHE A 115 -2.72 0.50 7.25
CA PHE A 115 -3.84 1.11 6.54
C PHE A 115 -5.05 1.25 7.46
N LEU A 116 -5.43 0.20 8.19
CA LEU A 116 -6.51 0.30 9.17
C LEU A 116 -6.18 1.35 10.26
N GLY A 117 -4.98 1.31 10.83
CA GLY A 117 -4.55 2.23 11.88
C GLY A 117 -4.60 3.69 11.45
N GLY A 118 -4.10 4.00 10.26
CA GLY A 118 -4.15 5.36 9.70
C GLY A 118 -5.58 5.82 9.42
N PHE A 119 -6.42 4.93 8.87
CA PHE A 119 -7.83 5.21 8.64
C PHE A 119 -8.57 5.50 9.95
N LEU A 120 -8.40 4.68 10.98
CA LEU A 120 -9.06 4.88 12.28
C LEU A 120 -8.63 6.21 12.91
N ALA A 121 -7.36 6.59 12.79
CA ALA A 121 -6.84 7.87 13.26
C ALA A 121 -7.47 9.06 12.52
N ALA A 122 -7.55 9.00 11.18
CA ALA A 122 -8.17 10.04 10.36
C ALA A 122 -9.69 10.11 10.56
N ARG A 123 -10.36 8.95 10.60
CA ARG A 123 -11.81 8.79 10.84
C ARG A 123 -12.25 9.45 12.14
N ASN A 124 -11.43 9.42 13.19
CA ASN A 124 -11.77 10.06 14.47
C ASN A 124 -11.91 11.59 14.39
N ARG A 125 -11.40 12.22 13.33
CA ARG A 125 -11.59 13.65 13.06
C ARG A 125 -12.91 13.95 12.37
N LEU A 126 -13.58 12.94 11.80
CA LEU A 126 -14.89 13.08 11.18
C LEU A 126 -15.99 13.22 12.24
N GLN A 127 -17.13 13.80 11.83
CA GLN A 127 -18.35 13.83 12.64
C GLN A 127 -18.75 12.41 13.04
N CYS A 128 -19.20 12.23 14.28
CA CYS A 128 -19.51 10.90 14.83
C CYS A 128 -20.48 10.10 13.93
N ALA A 129 -21.50 10.76 13.38
CA ALA A 129 -22.49 10.15 12.48
C ALA A 129 -21.92 9.63 11.13
N HIS A 130 -20.70 10.06 10.77
CA HIS A 130 -20.02 9.70 9.52
C HIS A 130 -18.86 8.72 9.72
N ARG A 131 -18.60 8.29 10.96
CA ARG A 131 -17.53 7.34 11.27
C ARG A 131 -17.98 5.93 10.94
N LEU A 132 -17.59 5.43 9.77
CA LEU A 132 -17.92 4.09 9.33
C LEU A 132 -16.92 3.04 9.89
N PRO A 133 -17.35 1.81 10.17
CA PRO A 133 -16.42 0.70 10.35
C PRO A 133 -15.75 0.38 9.00
N ALA A 134 -14.48 -0.02 9.06
CA ALA A 134 -13.82 -0.60 7.90
C ALA A 134 -14.47 -1.93 7.53
N TYR A 135 -14.49 -2.25 6.23
CA TYR A 135 -14.90 -3.54 5.71
C TYR A 135 -13.68 -4.39 5.41
N GLU A 136 -13.62 -5.58 6.03
CA GLU A 136 -12.62 -6.58 5.69
C GLU A 136 -12.98 -7.19 4.33
N PHE A 137 -12.15 -6.92 3.33
CA PHE A 137 -12.39 -7.39 1.97
C PHE A 137 -12.11 -8.89 1.85
N ASP A 138 -13.11 -9.62 1.36
CA ASP A 138 -13.00 -11.00 0.90
C ASP A 138 -13.52 -11.09 -0.54
N ARG A 139 -12.64 -11.47 -1.48
CA ARG A 139 -12.94 -11.57 -2.91
C ARG A 139 -14.10 -12.54 -3.20
N ASP A 140 -14.35 -13.51 -2.34
CA ASP A 140 -15.38 -14.53 -2.57
C ASP A 140 -16.72 -14.18 -1.89
N ASP A 141 -16.77 -13.12 -1.06
CA ASP A 141 -17.97 -12.73 -0.30
C ASP A 141 -18.52 -11.34 -0.66
N LYS A 142 -18.87 -11.17 -1.95
CA LYS A 142 -19.61 -10.00 -2.45
C LYS A 142 -20.93 -9.75 -1.69
N LYS A 143 -21.56 -10.79 -1.13
CA LYS A 143 -22.83 -10.67 -0.39
C LYS A 143 -22.63 -9.90 0.91
N SER A 144 -21.54 -10.16 1.63
CA SER A 144 -21.18 -9.42 2.83
C SER A 144 -20.83 -7.97 2.51
N PHE A 145 -20.07 -7.71 1.44
CA PHE A 145 -19.82 -6.34 0.97
C PHE A 145 -21.13 -5.58 0.70
N ARG A 146 -22.06 -6.20 -0.02
CA ARG A 146 -23.37 -5.60 -0.32
C ARG A 146 -24.15 -5.25 0.94
N ARG A 147 -24.11 -6.09 1.97
CA ARG A 147 -24.77 -5.83 3.27
C ARG A 147 -24.11 -4.64 3.97
N TRP A 148 -22.79 -4.64 4.07
CA TRP A 148 -22.04 -3.53 4.66
C TRP A 148 -22.33 -2.20 3.94
N LEU A 149 -22.35 -2.21 2.60
CA LEU A 149 -22.63 -1.04 1.78
C LEU A 149 -24.03 -0.47 2.04
N LYS A 150 -25.05 -1.34 2.12
CA LYS A 150 -26.43 -0.92 2.41
C LYS A 150 -26.61 -0.36 3.82
N GLU A 151 -25.93 -0.95 4.79
CA GLU A 151 -26.01 -0.55 6.20
C GLU A 151 -25.28 0.76 6.46
N HIS A 152 -24.08 0.91 5.90
CA HIS A 152 -23.19 2.03 6.23
C HIS A 152 -23.22 3.17 5.21
N GLN A 153 -23.71 2.93 3.99
CA GLN A 153 -23.89 3.95 2.94
C GLN A 153 -22.69 4.91 2.83
N PRO A 154 -21.47 4.42 2.53
CA PRO A 154 -20.35 5.29 2.23
C PRO A 154 -20.63 6.11 0.96
N ASP A 155 -20.14 7.34 0.92
CA ASP A 155 -20.15 8.17 -0.31
C ASP A 155 -18.80 8.10 -1.05
N VAL A 156 -17.76 7.59 -0.41
CA VAL A 156 -16.47 7.26 -1.02
C VAL A 156 -15.84 6.04 -0.34
N ILE A 157 -15.19 5.18 -1.12
CA ILE A 157 -14.50 3.98 -0.64
C ILE A 157 -13.01 4.04 -1.00
N LEU A 158 -12.16 3.90 0.01
CA LEU A 158 -10.71 3.74 -0.10
C LEU A 158 -10.41 2.23 -0.12
N THR A 159 -9.67 1.76 -1.12
CA THR A 159 -9.41 0.32 -1.27
C THR A 159 -8.08 0.01 -1.95
N LEU A 160 -7.65 -1.25 -1.83
CA LEU A 160 -6.57 -1.86 -2.60
C LEU A 160 -7.08 -2.89 -3.62
N HIS A 161 -8.41 -2.98 -3.78
CA HIS A 161 -9.06 -4.05 -4.52
C HIS A 161 -9.90 -3.46 -5.66
N PRO A 162 -9.37 -3.44 -6.91
CA PRO A 162 -10.11 -2.95 -8.07
C PRO A 162 -11.46 -3.64 -8.29
N THR A 163 -11.58 -4.90 -7.84
CA THR A 163 -12.81 -5.71 -7.87
C THR A 163 -14.02 -5.03 -7.20
N ILE A 164 -13.81 -4.08 -6.28
CA ILE A 164 -14.90 -3.29 -5.71
C ILE A 164 -15.68 -2.53 -6.80
N ARG A 165 -15.00 -2.02 -7.84
CA ARG A 165 -15.66 -1.33 -8.95
C ARG A 165 -16.62 -2.28 -9.69
N ASP A 166 -16.15 -3.47 -10.05
CA ASP A 166 -16.95 -4.48 -10.74
C ASP A 166 -18.22 -4.81 -9.94
N TRP A 167 -18.09 -4.95 -8.61
CA TRP A 167 -19.22 -5.21 -7.74
C TRP A 167 -20.24 -4.07 -7.67
N LEU A 168 -19.77 -2.81 -7.66
CA LEU A 168 -20.66 -1.65 -7.69
C LEU A 168 -21.41 -1.57 -9.02
N GLU A 169 -20.73 -1.81 -10.15
CA GLU A 169 -21.34 -1.84 -11.48
C GLU A 169 -22.42 -2.92 -11.58
N GLU A 170 -22.17 -4.13 -11.10
CA GLU A 170 -23.16 -5.20 -11.03
C GLU A 170 -24.37 -4.84 -10.14
N MET A 171 -24.16 -4.02 -9.12
CA MET A 171 -25.20 -3.50 -8.25
C MET A 171 -25.91 -2.28 -8.83
N LYS A 172 -25.53 -1.83 -10.03
CA LYS A 172 -26.03 -0.62 -10.72
C LYS A 172 -25.78 0.67 -9.93
N ILE A 173 -24.63 0.74 -9.26
CA ILE A 173 -24.14 1.93 -8.56
C ILE A 173 -23.04 2.54 -9.42
N THR A 174 -23.20 3.81 -9.79
CA THR A 174 -22.30 4.51 -10.71
C THR A 174 -21.14 5.17 -9.96
N VAL A 175 -19.92 4.98 -10.47
CA VAL A 175 -18.71 5.67 -10.01
C VAL A 175 -18.34 6.72 -11.06
N PRO A 176 -18.13 8.00 -10.71
CA PRO A 176 -18.09 8.58 -9.36
C PRO A 176 -19.42 9.19 -8.87
N ASP A 177 -20.52 9.01 -9.61
CA ASP A 177 -21.75 9.78 -9.39
C ASP A 177 -22.48 9.44 -8.09
N ASP A 178 -22.67 8.15 -7.83
CA ASP A 178 -23.29 7.65 -6.59
C ASP A 178 -22.26 7.47 -5.48
N ILE A 179 -21.08 6.93 -5.81
CA ILE A 179 -19.99 6.64 -4.86
C ILE A 179 -18.64 6.91 -5.52
N GLY A 180 -17.76 7.62 -4.81
CA GLY A 180 -16.36 7.78 -5.20
C GLY A 180 -15.51 6.55 -4.88
N LEU A 181 -14.48 6.28 -5.67
CA LEU A 181 -13.49 5.23 -5.40
C LEU A 181 -12.07 5.81 -5.39
N VAL A 182 -11.28 5.38 -4.41
CA VAL A 182 -9.88 5.77 -4.25
C VAL A 182 -9.01 4.52 -4.10
N HIS A 183 -8.00 4.36 -4.95
CA HIS A 183 -7.04 3.26 -4.83
C HIS A 183 -5.84 3.68 -3.96
N LEU A 184 -5.50 2.90 -2.93
CA LEU A 184 -4.42 3.23 -1.98
C LEU A 184 -3.01 2.82 -2.47
N ASP A 185 -2.92 2.11 -3.59
CA ASP A 185 -1.67 1.76 -4.26
C ASP A 185 -1.80 1.94 -5.78
N LEU A 186 -1.90 3.19 -6.22
CA LEU A 186 -2.14 3.51 -7.62
C LEU A 186 -0.92 3.16 -8.48
N HIS A 187 -1.15 2.33 -9.51
CA HIS A 187 -0.15 1.94 -10.49
C HIS A 187 -0.65 2.19 -11.92
N ALA A 188 0.23 2.05 -12.91
CA ALA A 188 -0.03 2.41 -14.32
C ALA A 188 -1.20 1.67 -14.98
N GLY A 189 -1.70 0.59 -14.36
CA GLY A 189 -2.87 -0.17 -14.83
C GLY A 189 -4.22 0.40 -14.38
N LEU A 190 -4.23 1.41 -13.50
CA LEU A 190 -5.43 2.00 -12.91
C LEU A 190 -5.57 3.48 -13.32
N LYS A 191 -5.46 3.79 -14.62
CA LYS A 191 -5.35 5.17 -15.11
C LYS A 191 -6.56 6.05 -14.79
N ASP A 192 -7.75 5.46 -14.74
CA ASP A 192 -9.00 6.21 -14.50
C ASP A 192 -9.36 6.30 -13.00
N TRP A 193 -8.49 5.78 -12.14
CA TRP A 193 -8.67 5.85 -10.69
C TRP A 193 -7.96 7.06 -10.11
N ALA A 194 -8.67 7.78 -9.23
CA ALA A 194 -8.01 8.60 -8.22
C ALA A 194 -7.40 7.69 -7.15
N GLY A 195 -6.34 8.17 -6.51
CA GLY A 195 -5.62 7.31 -5.59
C GLY A 195 -4.35 7.89 -5.01
N MET A 196 -3.69 7.06 -4.22
CA MET A 196 -2.37 7.32 -3.67
C MET A 196 -1.34 6.53 -4.46
N ARG A 197 -0.39 7.22 -5.08
CA ARG A 197 0.81 6.60 -5.63
C ARG A 197 1.81 6.37 -4.50
N GLN A 198 2.26 5.13 -4.31
CA GLN A 198 3.19 4.80 -3.21
C GLN A 198 4.65 5.23 -3.42
N ASN A 199 4.97 5.81 -4.58
CA ASN A 199 6.31 6.29 -4.93
C ASN A 199 7.40 5.20 -4.84
N ASN A 200 7.12 4.03 -5.41
CA ASN A 200 8.01 2.86 -5.41
C ASN A 200 9.42 3.14 -5.96
N GLU A 201 9.58 4.11 -6.87
CA GLU A 201 10.90 4.54 -7.34
C GLU A 201 11.73 5.19 -6.21
N GLN A 202 11.10 6.07 -5.41
CA GLN A 202 11.75 6.71 -4.27
C GLN A 202 12.08 5.70 -3.16
N ILE A 203 11.20 4.72 -2.94
CA ILE A 203 11.46 3.57 -2.07
C ILE A 203 12.71 2.81 -2.55
N GLY A 204 12.85 2.58 -3.86
CA GLY A 204 14.04 1.94 -4.43
C GLY A 204 15.31 2.76 -4.25
N ILE A 205 15.25 4.08 -4.45
CA ILE A 205 16.39 5.00 -4.24
C ILE A 205 16.84 4.95 -2.78
N ALA A 206 15.92 5.11 -1.84
CA ALA A 206 16.18 5.06 -0.40
C ALA A 206 16.74 3.70 0.04
N ALA A 207 16.23 2.59 -0.52
CA ALA A 207 16.75 1.25 -0.24
C ALA A 207 18.20 1.09 -0.71
N VAL A 208 18.55 1.62 -1.88
CA VAL A 208 19.94 1.65 -2.37
C VAL A 208 20.83 2.42 -1.42
N ASP A 209 20.43 3.63 -1.03
CA ASP A 209 21.23 4.46 -0.11
C ASP A 209 21.43 3.77 1.24
N MET A 210 20.38 3.15 1.78
CA MET A 210 20.44 2.43 3.04
C MET A 210 21.38 1.21 2.96
N LEU A 211 21.28 0.41 1.88
CA LEU A 211 22.12 -0.77 1.70
C LEU A 211 23.59 -0.39 1.50
N VAL A 212 23.87 0.60 0.65
CA VAL A 212 25.23 1.09 0.42
C VAL A 212 25.84 1.63 1.72
N GLY A 213 25.04 2.34 2.53
CA GLY A 213 25.45 2.72 3.88
C GLY A 213 25.83 1.53 4.78
N GLN A 214 25.03 0.47 4.79
CA GLN A 214 25.35 -0.77 5.54
C GLN A 214 26.66 -1.40 5.05
N LEU A 215 26.84 -1.49 3.73
CA LEU A 215 28.06 -2.05 3.12
C LEU A 215 29.32 -1.26 3.52
N HIS A 216 29.29 0.07 3.47
CA HIS A 216 30.43 0.90 3.89
C HIS A 216 30.77 0.77 5.37
N ARG A 217 29.79 0.48 6.22
CA ARG A 217 29.99 0.26 7.66
C ARG A 217 30.26 -1.20 8.03
N ASN A 218 30.34 -2.10 7.04
CA ASN A 218 30.43 -3.55 7.26
C ASN A 218 29.32 -4.09 8.17
N GLU A 219 28.11 -3.53 8.07
CA GLU A 219 26.92 -3.98 8.79
C GLU A 219 26.31 -5.19 8.04
N PHE A 220 26.69 -6.39 8.46
CA PHE A 220 26.18 -7.65 7.92
C PHE A 220 25.30 -8.38 8.93
N GLY A 221 24.34 -9.16 8.43
CA GLY A 221 23.46 -9.94 9.28
C GLY A 221 22.33 -9.14 9.91
N GLN A 222 21.75 -9.71 10.96
CA GLN A 222 20.62 -9.09 11.66
C GLN A 222 21.13 -8.01 12.62
N PRO A 223 20.70 -6.76 12.48
CA PRO A 223 21.09 -5.71 13.41
C PRO A 223 20.44 -5.95 14.78
N PRO A 224 21.05 -5.47 15.89
CA PRO A 224 20.42 -5.55 17.22
C PRO A 224 19.09 -4.79 17.29
N PHE A 225 18.93 -3.78 16.44
CA PHE A 225 17.70 -3.03 16.26
C PHE A 225 17.41 -2.87 14.77
N GLN A 226 16.23 -3.34 14.35
CA GLN A 226 15.74 -3.17 13.00
C GLN A 226 15.51 -1.68 12.69
N LYS A 227 16.06 -1.19 11.58
CA LYS A 227 15.82 0.18 11.10
C LYS A 227 14.81 0.14 9.96
N CYS A 228 13.75 0.94 10.06
CA CYS A 228 12.75 1.07 9.01
C CYS A 228 12.69 2.51 8.51
N MET A 229 12.63 2.70 7.20
CA MET A 229 12.39 3.99 6.56
C MET A 229 11.06 3.96 5.82
N PHE A 230 10.27 5.00 6.03
CA PHE A 230 8.97 5.17 5.40
C PHE A 230 9.02 6.31 4.40
N ILE A 231 8.50 6.08 3.20
CA ILE A 231 8.42 7.05 2.11
C ILE A 231 6.97 7.44 1.90
N GLU A 232 6.71 8.74 1.86
CA GLU A 232 5.35 9.28 1.68
C GLU A 232 4.76 8.90 0.32
N GLY A 233 3.44 8.70 0.31
CA GLY A 233 2.67 8.59 -0.92
C GLY A 233 2.38 9.96 -1.54
N THR A 234 1.84 9.95 -2.76
CA THR A 234 1.38 11.17 -3.43
C THR A 234 -0.03 10.97 -3.95
N TRP A 235 -0.91 11.91 -3.63
CA TRP A 235 -2.27 11.94 -4.18
C TRP A 235 -2.23 12.18 -5.69
N VAL A 236 -3.05 11.43 -6.41
CA VAL A 236 -3.25 11.54 -7.84
C VAL A 236 -4.75 11.63 -8.09
N MET A 237 -5.20 12.72 -8.69
CA MET A 237 -6.58 12.87 -9.16
C MET A 237 -6.87 11.89 -10.30
N GLY A 238 -8.11 11.43 -10.37
CA GLY A 238 -8.62 10.57 -11.45
C GLY A 238 -10.14 10.62 -11.50
N GLU A 239 -10.72 9.99 -12.52
CA GLU A 239 -12.15 10.09 -12.84
C GLU A 239 -13.06 9.33 -11.86
N SER A 240 -12.49 8.46 -11.03
CA SER A 240 -13.24 7.72 -10.02
C SER A 240 -13.65 8.52 -8.79
N VAL A 241 -13.31 9.81 -8.73
CA VAL A 241 -13.84 10.78 -7.75
C VAL A 241 -14.20 12.08 -8.45
N ARG A 242 -15.00 12.90 -7.79
CA ARG A 242 -15.37 14.24 -8.27
C ARG A 242 -15.57 15.20 -7.11
N SER A 243 -15.50 16.50 -7.39
CA SER A 243 -15.90 17.52 -6.41
C SER A 243 -17.41 17.43 -6.15
N GLN A 244 -17.79 17.37 -4.88
CA GLN A 244 -19.17 17.26 -4.40
C GLN A 244 -19.80 18.63 -4.10
N SER A 245 -18.97 19.66 -3.87
CA SER A 245 -19.43 20.99 -3.45
C SER A 245 -20.21 21.72 -4.55
N TRP A 246 -19.81 21.58 -5.82
CA TRP A 246 -20.47 22.25 -6.95
C TRP A 246 -21.86 21.67 -7.26
N GLU A 247 -22.09 20.37 -7.05
CA GLU A 247 -23.40 19.74 -7.26
C GLU A 247 -24.37 20.01 -6.11
N LYS A 248 -23.91 19.99 -4.85
CA LYS A 248 -24.75 20.32 -3.69
C LYS A 248 -25.32 21.74 -3.82
N GLU A 249 -24.55 22.69 -4.37
CA GLU A 249 -25.04 24.04 -4.72
C GLU A 249 -25.93 24.07 -5.96
N SER A 250 -25.57 23.37 -7.04
CA SER A 250 -26.35 23.34 -8.29
C SER A 250 -27.71 22.65 -8.13
N ALA A 251 -27.78 21.59 -7.33
CA ALA A 251 -29.00 20.87 -6.97
C ALA A 251 -29.89 21.71 -6.02
N LYS A 252 -29.29 22.46 -5.07
CA LYS A 252 -30.02 23.44 -4.26
C LYS A 252 -30.64 24.55 -5.12
N LYS A 253 -29.89 25.10 -6.09
CA LYS A 253 -30.40 26.12 -7.04
C LYS A 253 -31.50 25.59 -7.95
N LYS A 254 -31.39 24.36 -8.48
CA LYS A 254 -32.47 23.71 -9.26
C LYS A 254 -33.74 23.45 -8.45
N LYS A 255 -33.62 23.00 -7.19
CA LYS A 255 -34.79 22.80 -6.29
C LYS A 255 -35.47 24.11 -5.89
N ALA A 256 -34.71 25.20 -5.75
CA ALA A 256 -35.29 26.52 -5.48
C ALA A 256 -36.11 27.04 -6.67
N ARG A 257 -35.61 26.82 -7.89
CA ARG A 257 -36.25 27.28 -9.15
C ARG A 257 -37.45 26.44 -9.60
N ALA A 258 -37.63 25.24 -9.06
CA ALA A 258 -38.78 24.36 -9.32
C ALA A 258 -39.92 24.55 -8.29
N LYS A 259 -39.73 25.45 -7.32
CA LYS A 259 -40.72 25.85 -6.31
C LYS A 259 -41.29 27.24 -6.53
N GLU A 260 -40.81 27.95 -7.56
CA GLU A 260 -41.41 29.17 -8.14
C GLU A 260 -42.26 28.77 -9.37
#